data_AF-A0A2D7VS32-F1
#
_entry.id   AF-A0A2D7VS32-F1
#
_cell.length_a   1.000
_cell.length_b   1.000
_cell.length_c   1.000
_cell.angle_alpha   90.00
_cell.angle_beta   90.00
_cell.angle_gamma   90.00
#
_symmetry.space_group_name_H-M   'P 1'
#
loop_
_entity.id
_entity.type
_entity.pdbx_description
1 polymer ?
#
loop_
_entity_poly.entity_id
_entity_poly.type
_entity_poly.pdbx_seq_one_letter_code
_entity_poly.pdbx_strand_id
1 'polypeptide(L)'
;MKTLQTLFIALFVVAMVPSTQAQTADEILENYFENTGGVDNWKKIDGMKMTGKAAMGPQEFPFTQTMMADGRMLTEVDFMGQNFIAQAFDGEQLWGMNFQTQEAEAQDAETSENYKKNDSKDFPDPFLNYKDKGYTLELMGEEMAEGTEVYKIKVNKGTVMVDGKEENNVAFYYFDKENFVPIMSESTINVGPQKGMKVQTVFSNYQEAGDIFYPYSIETKYNGQTGQSIKIEAIEMNPEVQDSTFKMPEKK
;
A
#
# COMPACT_ATOMS: atom_id res chain seq x y z
N MET A 1 26.30 67.88 45.59
CA MET A 1 26.27 66.41 45.38
C MET A 1 25.06 66.12 44.49
N LYS A 2 25.28 65.71 43.24
CA LYS A 2 24.23 65.47 42.24
C LYS A 2 23.91 63.97 42.27
N THR A 3 22.67 63.60 42.54
CA THR A 3 22.19 62.21 42.43
C THR A 3 21.46 62.05 41.11
N LEU A 4 22.05 61.27 40.20
CA LEU A 4 21.51 60.91 38.90
C LEU A 4 20.59 59.70 39.09
N GLN A 5 19.30 59.84 38.81
CA GLN A 5 18.35 58.73 38.80
C GLN A 5 18.41 58.04 37.43
N THR A 6 18.92 56.82 37.39
CA THR A 6 18.97 55.99 36.18
C THR A 6 17.64 55.25 36.03
N LEU A 7 16.86 55.59 34.98
CA LEU A 7 15.68 54.81 34.57
C LEU A 7 16.15 53.56 33.83
N PHE A 8 15.87 52.37 34.37
CA PHE A 8 15.98 51.10 33.64
C PHE A 8 14.69 50.90 32.82
N ILE A 9 14.79 51.03 31.49
CA ILE A 9 13.74 50.57 30.57
C ILE A 9 14.01 49.09 30.29
N ALA A 10 13.18 48.21 30.84
CA ALA A 10 13.21 46.78 30.51
C ALA A 10 12.59 46.59 29.11
N LEU A 11 13.42 46.28 28.13
CA LEU A 11 13.00 45.92 26.78
C LEU A 11 12.48 44.47 26.80
N PHE A 12 11.16 44.30 26.83
CA PHE A 12 10.51 42.98 26.69
C PHE A 12 10.56 42.57 25.22
N VAL A 13 11.59 41.82 24.83
CA VAL A 13 11.63 41.15 23.52
C VAL A 13 10.72 39.92 23.61
N VAL A 14 9.49 40.06 23.11
CA VAL A 14 8.61 38.91 22.87
C VAL A 14 9.18 38.16 21.68
N ALA A 15 9.86 37.05 21.93
CA ALA A 15 10.25 36.11 20.90
C ALA A 15 8.96 35.50 20.31
N MET A 16 8.55 35.97 19.12
CA MET A 16 7.63 35.22 18.27
C MET A 16 8.39 33.97 17.82
N VAL A 17 8.18 32.87 18.53
CA VAL A 17 8.57 31.56 18.04
C VAL A 17 7.66 31.27 16.86
N PRO A 18 8.16 31.09 15.62
CA PRO A 18 7.32 30.56 14.56
C PRO A 18 6.85 29.18 15.03
N SER A 19 5.56 29.06 15.33
CA SER A 19 4.91 27.77 15.46
C SER A 19 4.93 27.14 14.07
N THR A 20 6.00 26.41 13.77
CA THR A 20 5.98 25.41 12.70
C THR A 20 4.84 24.48 13.06
N GLN A 21 3.69 24.62 12.40
CA GLN A 21 2.67 23.58 12.43
C GLN A 21 3.32 22.38 11.74
N ALA A 22 3.86 21.46 12.53
CA ALA A 22 4.30 20.19 12.01
C ALA A 22 3.03 19.51 11.49
N GLN A 23 2.99 19.23 10.19
CA GLN A 23 1.86 18.51 9.61
C GLN A 23 1.67 17.19 10.36
N THR A 24 0.43 16.78 10.56
CA THR A 24 0.12 15.48 11.15
C THR A 24 -0.03 14.42 10.05
N ALA A 25 0.08 13.13 10.42
CA ALA A 25 -0.21 12.05 9.48
C ALA A 25 -1.65 12.12 8.96
N ASP A 26 -2.61 12.52 9.81
CA ASP A 26 -4.02 12.69 9.41
C ASP A 26 -4.17 13.82 8.37
N GLU A 27 -3.49 14.95 8.52
CA GLU A 27 -3.52 16.05 7.52
C GLU A 27 -2.91 15.64 6.17
N ILE A 28 -1.84 14.83 6.17
CA ILE A 28 -1.24 14.30 4.94
C ILE A 28 -2.25 13.41 4.21
N LEU A 29 -2.98 12.56 4.94
CA LEU A 29 -4.00 11.70 4.37
C LEU A 29 -5.25 12.46 3.90
N GLU A 30 -5.65 13.51 4.60
CA GLU A 30 -6.74 14.39 4.16
C GLU A 30 -6.42 15.01 2.79
N ASN A 31 -5.21 15.57 2.64
CA ASN A 31 -4.74 16.10 1.36
C ASN A 31 -4.62 15.01 0.29
N TYR A 32 -4.12 13.82 0.66
CA TYR A 32 -4.04 12.68 -0.27
C TYR A 32 -5.41 12.36 -0.87
N PHE A 33 -6.43 12.16 -0.04
CA PHE A 33 -7.76 11.82 -0.51
C PHE A 33 -8.41 12.98 -1.26
N GLU A 34 -8.22 14.24 -0.82
CA GLU A 34 -8.71 15.41 -1.53
C GLU A 34 -8.12 15.51 -2.95
N ASN A 35 -6.80 15.35 -3.09
CA ASN A 35 -6.09 15.43 -4.37
C ASN A 35 -6.37 14.25 -5.30
N THR A 36 -6.84 13.13 -4.78
CA THR A 36 -7.09 11.90 -5.57
C THR A 36 -8.56 11.61 -5.80
N GLY A 37 -9.41 12.63 -5.78
CA GLY A 37 -10.83 12.51 -6.16
C GLY A 37 -11.82 12.61 -5.00
N GLY A 38 -11.35 12.86 -3.79
CA GLY A 38 -12.16 13.02 -2.59
C GLY A 38 -12.49 11.69 -1.90
N VAL A 39 -12.46 11.68 -0.55
CA VAL A 39 -12.68 10.48 0.27
C VAL A 39 -14.01 9.78 -0.02
N ASP A 40 -15.05 10.52 -0.40
CA ASP A 40 -16.37 9.97 -0.72
C ASP A 40 -16.38 9.13 -1.99
N ASN A 41 -15.50 9.42 -2.97
CA ASN A 41 -15.37 8.60 -4.18
C ASN A 41 -14.58 7.33 -3.88
N TRP A 42 -13.52 7.42 -3.07
CA TRP A 42 -12.80 6.25 -2.57
C TRP A 42 -13.70 5.27 -1.79
N LYS A 43 -14.63 5.79 -0.98
CA LYS A 43 -15.60 4.97 -0.21
C LYS A 43 -16.64 4.24 -1.07
N LYS A 44 -16.83 4.62 -2.32
CA LYS A 44 -17.79 3.96 -3.25
C LYS A 44 -17.16 2.78 -4.00
N ILE A 45 -15.89 2.49 -3.78
CA ILE A 45 -15.18 1.42 -4.47
C ILE A 45 -15.40 0.12 -3.71
N ASP A 46 -16.31 -0.70 -4.23
CA ASP A 46 -16.60 -2.06 -3.77
C ASP A 46 -15.73 -3.10 -4.49
N GLY A 47 -15.17 -2.74 -5.65
CA GLY A 47 -14.21 -3.56 -6.36
C GLY A 47 -13.45 -2.82 -7.46
N MET A 48 -12.33 -3.39 -7.88
CA MET A 48 -11.50 -2.86 -8.95
C MET A 48 -10.96 -4.01 -9.78
N LYS A 49 -11.11 -3.93 -11.11
CA LYS A 49 -10.49 -4.84 -12.06
C LYS A 49 -9.48 -4.09 -12.92
N MET A 50 -8.23 -4.49 -12.81
CA MET A 50 -7.10 -3.91 -13.53
C MET A 50 -6.62 -4.87 -14.61
N THR A 51 -6.33 -4.36 -15.80
CA THR A 51 -5.70 -5.13 -16.87
C THR A 51 -4.46 -4.40 -17.36
N GLY A 52 -3.44 -5.15 -17.75
CA GLY A 52 -2.26 -4.58 -18.36
C GLY A 52 -1.15 -5.61 -18.51
N LYS A 53 0.09 -5.21 -18.23
CA LYS A 53 1.27 -6.06 -18.34
C LYS A 53 2.01 -6.14 -17.03
N ALA A 54 2.37 -7.35 -16.62
CA ALA A 54 3.32 -7.61 -15.57
C ALA A 54 4.65 -8.07 -16.19
N ALA A 55 5.76 -7.77 -15.53
CA ALA A 55 7.08 -8.15 -15.98
C ALA A 55 7.90 -8.77 -14.85
N MET A 56 8.66 -9.81 -15.18
CA MET A 56 9.63 -10.46 -14.30
C MET A 56 10.95 -10.61 -15.08
N GLY A 57 11.94 -9.81 -14.71
CA GLY A 57 13.17 -9.70 -15.49
C GLY A 57 12.89 -9.27 -16.95
N PRO A 58 13.42 -9.96 -17.97
CA PRO A 58 13.20 -9.60 -19.38
C PRO A 58 11.85 -10.08 -19.95
N GLN A 59 11.05 -10.81 -19.17
CA GLN A 59 9.79 -11.39 -19.63
C GLN A 59 8.62 -10.49 -19.22
N GLU A 60 7.73 -10.20 -20.18
CA GLU A 60 6.45 -9.53 -19.94
C GLU A 60 5.30 -10.48 -20.26
N PHE A 61 4.23 -10.38 -19.48
CA PHE A 61 3.00 -11.15 -19.65
C PHE A 61 1.78 -10.26 -19.40
N PRO A 62 0.69 -10.42 -20.17
CA PRO A 62 -0.59 -9.83 -19.82
C PRO A 62 -1.02 -10.29 -18.42
N PHE A 63 -1.62 -9.38 -17.65
CA PHE A 63 -2.24 -9.72 -16.37
C PHE A 63 -3.63 -9.11 -16.25
N THR A 64 -4.47 -9.75 -15.44
CA THR A 64 -5.73 -9.20 -14.96
C THR A 64 -5.78 -9.38 -13.45
N GLN A 65 -6.03 -8.32 -12.70
CA GLN A 65 -6.22 -8.40 -11.25
C GLN A 65 -7.60 -7.88 -10.89
N THR A 66 -8.35 -8.63 -10.09
CA THR A 66 -9.61 -8.20 -9.51
C THR A 66 -9.45 -8.17 -7.99
N MET A 67 -9.85 -7.07 -7.35
CA MET A 67 -9.84 -6.88 -5.90
C MET A 67 -11.20 -6.36 -5.45
N MET A 68 -11.67 -6.81 -4.28
CA MET A 68 -12.98 -6.48 -3.73
C MET A 68 -12.85 -5.91 -2.32
N ALA A 69 -13.79 -5.06 -1.91
CA ALA A 69 -13.84 -4.45 -0.58
C ALA A 69 -14.07 -5.44 0.57
N ASP A 70 -14.58 -6.64 0.27
CA ASP A 70 -14.66 -7.75 1.23
C ASP A 70 -13.34 -8.53 1.37
N GLY A 71 -12.28 -8.07 0.71
CA GLY A 71 -10.94 -8.62 0.76
C GLY A 71 -10.65 -9.69 -0.28
N ARG A 72 -11.65 -10.18 -1.02
CA ARG A 72 -11.42 -11.15 -2.11
C ARG A 72 -10.53 -10.55 -3.18
N MET A 73 -9.61 -11.36 -3.70
CA MET A 73 -8.75 -10.95 -4.79
C MET A 73 -8.42 -12.12 -5.72
N LEU A 74 -8.10 -11.80 -6.97
CA LEU A 74 -7.63 -12.77 -7.95
C LEU A 74 -6.72 -12.07 -8.95
N THR A 75 -5.54 -12.63 -9.18
CA THR A 75 -4.57 -12.19 -10.16
C THR A 75 -4.36 -13.32 -11.16
N GLU A 76 -4.72 -13.06 -12.40
CA GLU A 76 -4.49 -13.88 -13.58
C GLU A 76 -3.30 -13.35 -14.37
N VAL A 77 -2.51 -14.27 -14.92
CA VAL A 77 -1.38 -13.97 -15.82
C VAL A 77 -1.46 -14.86 -17.04
N ASP A 78 -1.23 -14.29 -18.23
CA ASP A 78 -1.09 -15.06 -19.46
C ASP A 78 0.39 -15.35 -19.72
N PHE A 79 0.78 -16.60 -19.49
CA PHE A 79 2.12 -17.06 -19.79
C PHE A 79 2.10 -17.97 -21.01
N MET A 80 2.70 -17.50 -22.11
CA MET A 80 2.79 -18.23 -23.39
C MET A 80 1.43 -18.63 -24.00
N GLY A 81 0.39 -17.81 -23.85
CA GLY A 81 -0.96 -18.06 -24.38
C GLY A 81 -1.80 -18.96 -23.48
N GLN A 82 -1.34 -19.24 -22.25
CA GLN A 82 -2.06 -19.97 -21.23
C GLN A 82 -2.32 -19.06 -20.04
N ASN A 83 -3.59 -18.97 -19.62
CA ASN A 83 -3.99 -18.17 -18.47
C ASN A 83 -3.82 -18.99 -17.18
N PHE A 84 -3.12 -18.42 -16.21
CA PHE A 84 -2.86 -18.98 -14.89
C PHE A 84 -3.32 -18.03 -13.80
N ILE A 85 -3.92 -18.57 -12.75
CA ILE A 85 -4.19 -17.80 -11.53
C ILE A 85 -2.91 -17.79 -10.69
N ALA A 86 -2.19 -16.68 -10.73
CA ALA A 86 -0.96 -16.50 -9.96
C ALA A 86 -1.23 -16.47 -8.46
N GLN A 87 -2.33 -15.83 -8.06
CA GLN A 87 -2.77 -15.73 -6.68
C GLN A 87 -4.26 -15.43 -6.62
N ALA A 88 -4.96 -16.01 -5.65
CA ALA A 88 -6.32 -15.65 -5.32
C ALA A 88 -6.58 -15.82 -3.82
N PHE A 89 -7.54 -15.05 -3.32
CA PHE A 89 -8.07 -15.12 -1.97
C PHE A 89 -9.59 -15.12 -2.07
N ASP A 90 -10.23 -16.16 -1.52
CA ASP A 90 -11.68 -16.32 -1.55
C ASP A 90 -12.42 -15.70 -0.35
N GLY A 91 -11.69 -15.03 0.54
CA GLY A 91 -12.18 -14.51 1.82
C GLY A 91 -11.69 -15.32 3.03
N GLU A 92 -11.20 -16.55 2.79
CA GLU A 92 -10.75 -17.47 3.83
C GLU A 92 -9.36 -18.05 3.53
N GLN A 93 -9.13 -18.50 2.30
CA GLN A 93 -7.95 -19.26 1.90
C GLN A 93 -7.21 -18.54 0.78
N LEU A 94 -5.90 -18.29 0.98
CA LEU A 94 -5.01 -17.92 -0.11
C LEU A 94 -4.64 -19.16 -0.91
N TRP A 95 -4.63 -19.04 -2.23
CA TRP A 95 -4.18 -20.10 -3.12
C TRP A 95 -3.60 -19.52 -4.40
N GLY A 96 -2.92 -20.34 -5.19
CA GLY A 96 -2.38 -19.93 -6.48
C GLY A 96 -1.82 -21.11 -7.26
N MET A 97 -1.43 -20.86 -8.49
CA MET A 97 -0.75 -21.85 -9.32
C MET A 97 0.66 -22.10 -8.78
N ASN A 98 0.98 -23.35 -8.45
CA ASN A 98 2.35 -23.76 -8.24
C ASN A 98 3.01 -24.00 -9.60
N PHE A 99 3.95 -23.13 -9.99
CA PHE A 99 4.60 -23.20 -11.30
C PHE A 99 5.47 -24.45 -11.52
N GLN A 100 5.86 -25.17 -10.46
CA GLN A 100 6.62 -26.42 -10.57
C GLN A 100 5.70 -27.61 -10.86
N THR A 101 4.57 -27.70 -10.15
CA THR A 101 3.60 -28.81 -10.30
C THR A 101 2.55 -28.52 -11.38
N GLN A 102 2.39 -27.26 -11.76
CA GLN A 102 1.31 -26.74 -12.62
C GLN A 102 -0.10 -27.06 -12.06
N GLU A 103 -0.22 -27.17 -10.74
CA GLU A 103 -1.49 -27.36 -10.03
C GLU A 103 -1.86 -26.15 -9.19
N ALA A 104 -3.17 -25.95 -8.97
CA ALA A 104 -3.65 -25.02 -7.96
C ALA A 104 -3.32 -25.57 -6.56
N GLU A 105 -2.69 -24.74 -5.74
CA GLU A 105 -2.26 -25.08 -4.38
C GLU A 105 -2.69 -24.00 -3.39
N ALA A 106 -3.30 -24.45 -2.29
CA ALA A 106 -3.59 -23.62 -1.14
C ALA A 106 -2.29 -23.25 -0.42
N GLN A 107 -2.16 -21.98 -0.01
CA GLN A 107 -1.15 -21.55 0.93
C GLN A 107 -1.42 -22.16 2.31
N ASP A 108 -0.41 -22.19 3.17
CA ASP A 108 -0.59 -22.69 4.52
C ASP A 108 -1.59 -21.82 5.33
N ALA A 109 -2.11 -22.41 6.41
CA ALA A 109 -3.14 -21.78 7.23
C ALA A 109 -2.65 -20.50 7.93
N GLU A 110 -1.37 -20.44 8.32
CA GLU A 110 -0.80 -19.25 8.98
C GLU A 110 -0.73 -18.09 7.98
N THR A 111 -0.24 -18.35 6.77
CA THR A 111 -0.18 -17.36 5.68
C THR A 111 -1.56 -16.84 5.32
N SER A 112 -2.56 -17.72 5.20
CA SER A 112 -3.93 -17.32 4.86
C SER A 112 -4.60 -16.49 5.96
N GLU A 113 -4.46 -16.90 7.22
CA GLU A 113 -4.99 -16.16 8.37
C GLU A 113 -4.31 -14.79 8.52
N ASN A 114 -2.99 -14.72 8.30
CA ASN A 114 -2.26 -13.45 8.30
C ASN A 114 -2.80 -12.48 7.25
N TYR A 115 -3.02 -12.95 6.02
CA TYR A 115 -3.58 -12.14 4.94
C TYR A 115 -5.01 -11.68 5.26
N LYS A 116 -5.85 -12.60 5.74
CA LYS A 116 -7.23 -12.31 6.16
C LYS A 116 -7.28 -11.24 7.26
N LYS A 117 -6.41 -11.35 8.26
CA LYS A 117 -6.40 -10.42 9.39
C LYS A 117 -5.84 -9.04 9.01
N ASN A 118 -4.96 -8.96 8.01
CA ASN A 118 -4.23 -7.75 7.65
C ASN A 118 -4.56 -7.33 6.21
N ASP A 119 -3.76 -7.77 5.24
CA ASP A 119 -3.71 -7.25 3.87
C ASP A 119 -5.06 -7.25 3.14
N SER A 120 -5.96 -8.20 3.42
CA SER A 120 -7.30 -8.22 2.81
C SER A 120 -8.16 -6.99 3.15
N LYS A 121 -7.82 -6.25 4.22
CA LYS A 121 -8.50 -5.03 4.64
C LYS A 121 -7.93 -3.77 3.99
N ASP A 122 -6.83 -3.88 3.25
CA ASP A 122 -6.16 -2.72 2.69
C ASP A 122 -6.86 -2.17 1.45
N PHE A 123 -7.68 -2.95 0.75
CA PHE A 123 -8.44 -2.44 -0.39
C PHE A 123 -9.61 -1.54 0.07
N PRO A 124 -9.95 -0.46 -0.67
CA PRO A 124 -9.27 0.07 -1.87
C PRO A 124 -7.99 0.85 -1.60
N ASP A 125 -7.78 1.27 -0.35
CA ASP A 125 -6.57 1.95 0.10
C ASP A 125 -6.34 1.70 1.62
N PRO A 126 -5.10 1.41 2.06
CA PRO A 126 -4.81 1.04 3.45
C PRO A 126 -5.11 2.17 4.44
N PHE A 127 -5.10 3.42 3.98
CA PHE A 127 -5.35 4.62 4.79
C PHE A 127 -6.84 4.94 4.91
N LEU A 128 -7.67 4.44 3.99
CA LEU A 128 -9.10 4.67 4.04
C LEU A 128 -9.70 4.00 5.28
N ASN A 129 -10.28 4.80 6.18
CA ASN A 129 -10.82 4.35 7.47
C ASN A 129 -9.81 3.52 8.29
N TYR A 130 -8.52 3.86 8.24
CA TYR A 130 -7.46 3.07 8.87
C TYR A 130 -7.67 2.80 10.38
N LYS A 131 -8.31 3.74 11.10
CA LYS A 131 -8.65 3.60 12.52
C LYS A 131 -9.62 2.44 12.75
N ASP A 132 -10.59 2.25 11.86
CA ASP A 132 -11.57 1.15 11.94
C ASP A 132 -10.92 -0.20 11.62
N LYS A 133 -9.84 -0.19 10.84
CA LYS A 133 -8.98 -1.37 10.58
C LYS A 133 -8.07 -1.71 11.77
N GLY A 134 -8.01 -0.84 12.79
CA GLY A 134 -7.12 -0.97 13.94
C GLY A 134 -5.68 -0.53 13.67
N TYR A 135 -5.44 0.21 12.58
CA TYR A 135 -4.11 0.69 12.23
C TYR A 135 -3.75 1.95 13.01
N THR A 136 -2.46 2.18 13.20
CA THR A 136 -1.95 3.44 13.76
C THR A 136 -0.88 4.02 12.86
N LEU A 137 -0.89 5.36 12.75
CA LEU A 137 0.05 6.11 11.90
C LEU A 137 0.97 6.96 12.77
N GLU A 138 2.25 6.97 12.40
CA GLU A 138 3.29 7.78 13.04
C GLU A 138 4.06 8.52 11.94
N LEU A 139 3.99 9.86 11.94
CA LEU A 139 4.81 10.68 11.04
C LEU A 139 6.26 10.64 11.52
N MET A 140 7.13 10.07 10.69
CA MET A 140 8.56 9.91 10.99
C MET A 140 9.40 11.11 10.55
N GLY A 141 8.78 12.09 9.90
CA GLY A 141 9.42 13.30 9.37
C GLY A 141 9.51 13.31 7.85
N GLU A 142 10.38 14.17 7.33
CA GLU A 142 10.63 14.35 5.91
C GLU A 142 11.94 13.70 5.49
N GLU A 143 11.99 13.10 4.29
CA GLU A 143 13.22 12.57 3.70
C GLU A 143 13.19 12.64 2.16
N MET A 144 14.26 12.19 1.51
CA MET A 144 14.31 12.00 0.06
C MET A 144 14.09 10.53 -0.27
N ALA A 145 13.10 10.21 -1.10
CA ALA A 145 12.85 8.87 -1.62
C ALA A 145 12.61 8.92 -3.13
N GLU A 146 13.24 8.03 -3.90
CA GLU A 146 13.11 7.98 -5.37
C GLU A 146 13.35 9.36 -6.04
N GLY A 147 14.24 10.18 -5.48
CA GLY A 147 14.56 11.52 -6.00
C GLY A 147 13.53 12.62 -5.68
N THR A 148 12.53 12.35 -4.85
CA THR A 148 11.44 13.26 -4.48
C THR A 148 11.48 13.54 -2.97
N GLU A 149 11.16 14.77 -2.54
CA GLU A 149 10.96 15.07 -1.12
C GLU A 149 9.64 14.46 -0.66
N VAL A 150 9.66 13.72 0.44
CA VAL A 150 8.51 12.96 0.93
C VAL A 150 8.29 13.09 2.42
N TYR A 151 7.04 12.92 2.85
CA TYR A 151 6.69 12.59 4.23
C TYR A 151 6.78 11.07 4.43
N LYS A 152 7.55 10.62 5.41
CA LYS A 152 7.61 9.21 5.79
C LYS A 152 6.60 8.93 6.89
N ILE A 153 5.62 8.07 6.61
CA ILE A 153 4.63 7.62 7.58
C ILE A 153 4.89 6.15 7.90
N LYS A 154 5.04 5.83 9.17
CA LYS A 154 5.05 4.46 9.66
C LYS A 154 3.62 4.02 9.96
N VAL A 155 3.24 2.86 9.45
CA VAL A 155 1.92 2.25 9.59
C VAL A 155 2.09 0.97 10.40
N ASN A 156 1.47 0.91 11.57
CA ASN A 156 1.32 -0.34 12.30
C ASN A 156 -0.02 -0.97 11.89
N LYS A 157 0.06 -2.13 11.25
CA LYS A 157 -1.10 -2.90 10.76
C LYS A 157 -1.60 -3.94 11.78
N GLY A 158 -1.08 -3.91 13.01
CA GLY A 158 -1.40 -4.87 14.06
C GLY A 158 -0.35 -5.96 14.17
N THR A 159 -0.78 -7.22 14.24
CA THR A 159 0.11 -8.37 14.44
C THR A 159 -0.13 -9.49 13.44
N VAL A 160 0.95 -10.16 13.09
CA VAL A 160 0.98 -11.37 12.24
C VAL A 160 1.64 -12.51 13.00
N MET A 161 1.28 -13.74 12.66
CA MET A 161 1.95 -14.94 13.12
C MET A 161 3.13 -15.26 12.20
N VAL A 162 4.28 -15.56 12.78
CA VAL A 162 5.53 -15.85 12.07
C VAL A 162 6.15 -17.06 12.73
N ASP A 163 6.07 -18.21 12.05
CA ASP A 163 6.56 -19.48 12.59
C ASP A 163 5.93 -19.79 13.97
N GLY A 164 4.62 -19.53 14.11
CA GLY A 164 3.86 -19.71 15.35
C GLY A 164 4.10 -18.65 16.43
N LYS A 165 4.81 -17.55 16.13
CA LYS A 165 5.03 -16.43 17.07
C LYS A 165 4.33 -15.17 16.59
N GLU A 166 3.69 -14.47 17.52
CA GLU A 166 3.08 -13.18 17.23
C GLU A 166 4.16 -12.08 17.11
N GLU A 167 4.17 -11.39 15.97
CA GLU A 167 5.09 -10.30 15.65
C GLU A 167 4.32 -9.07 15.14
N ASN A 168 4.90 -7.87 15.31
CA ASN A 168 4.29 -6.63 14.81
C ASN A 168 4.32 -6.58 13.27
N ASN A 169 3.20 -6.20 12.67
CA ASN A 169 3.11 -5.96 11.24
C ASN A 169 3.28 -4.46 10.95
N VAL A 170 4.45 -4.06 10.44
CA VAL A 170 4.79 -2.65 10.21
C VAL A 170 5.18 -2.44 8.75
N ALA A 171 4.65 -1.38 8.16
CA ALA A 171 5.06 -0.87 6.87
C ALA A 171 5.40 0.63 6.97
N PHE A 172 6.22 1.12 6.06
CA PHE A 172 6.49 2.55 5.88
C PHE A 172 5.95 2.99 4.53
N TYR A 173 5.35 4.17 4.47
CA TYR A 173 4.86 4.78 3.25
C TYR A 173 5.47 6.16 3.10
N TYR A 174 5.76 6.53 1.86
CA TYR A 174 6.50 7.72 1.49
C TYR A 174 5.60 8.54 0.58
N PHE A 175 5.05 9.62 1.13
CA PHE A 175 4.11 10.49 0.46
C PHE A 175 4.83 11.68 -0.16
N ASP A 176 4.64 11.90 -1.46
CA ASP A 176 5.12 13.10 -2.15
C ASP A 176 4.61 14.37 -1.45
N LYS A 177 5.49 15.35 -1.24
CA LYS A 177 5.11 16.61 -0.58
C LYS A 177 4.31 17.56 -1.47
N GLU A 178 4.32 17.37 -2.79
CA GLU A 178 3.59 18.24 -3.71
C GLU A 178 2.12 17.80 -3.85
N ASN A 179 1.90 16.52 -4.13
CA ASN A 179 0.57 15.98 -4.46
C ASN A 179 0.00 15.09 -3.34
N PHE A 180 0.77 14.81 -2.29
CA PHE A 180 0.34 13.99 -1.15
C PHE A 180 -0.05 12.56 -1.55
N VAL A 181 0.47 12.03 -2.65
CA VAL A 181 0.27 10.63 -3.05
C VAL A 181 1.43 9.75 -2.57
N PRO A 182 1.19 8.49 -2.18
CA PRO A 182 2.28 7.57 -1.86
C PRO A 182 3.08 7.26 -3.12
N ILE A 183 4.38 7.51 -3.13
CA ILE A 183 5.28 7.15 -4.25
C ILE A 183 6.09 5.90 -3.95
N MET A 184 6.16 5.50 -2.68
CA MET A 184 6.81 4.26 -2.27
C MET A 184 6.19 3.71 -0.99
N SER A 185 6.19 2.40 -0.83
CA SER A 185 6.05 1.72 0.46
C SER A 185 7.24 0.79 0.71
N GLU A 186 7.53 0.50 1.96
CA GLU A 186 8.62 -0.37 2.40
C GLU A 186 8.15 -1.29 3.53
N SER A 187 8.48 -2.57 3.44
CA SER A 187 8.24 -3.57 4.49
C SER A 187 9.36 -4.62 4.50
N THR A 188 9.30 -5.55 5.45
CA THR A 188 10.24 -6.66 5.57
C THR A 188 9.49 -7.97 5.42
N ILE A 189 10.05 -8.92 4.67
CA ILE A 189 9.51 -10.29 4.60
C ILE A 189 9.72 -10.96 5.96
N ASN A 190 8.65 -11.45 6.57
CA ASN A 190 8.71 -12.00 7.93
C ASN A 190 8.83 -13.53 7.96
N VAL A 191 8.51 -14.23 6.86
CA VAL A 191 8.45 -15.70 6.78
C VAL A 191 9.20 -16.24 5.56
N GLY A 192 9.48 -17.55 5.58
CA GLY A 192 10.03 -18.28 4.44
C GLY A 192 11.50 -17.98 4.15
N PRO A 193 12.03 -18.48 3.01
CA PRO A 193 13.45 -18.41 2.67
C PRO A 193 14.00 -16.99 2.51
N GLN A 194 13.11 -16.02 2.26
CA GLN A 194 13.45 -14.61 2.03
C GLN A 194 13.26 -13.75 3.29
N LYS A 195 13.02 -14.36 4.46
CA LYS A 195 12.86 -13.64 5.74
C LYS A 195 13.99 -12.63 5.97
N GLY A 196 13.62 -11.43 6.39
CA GLY A 196 14.52 -10.30 6.63
C GLY A 196 14.86 -9.49 5.38
N MET A 197 14.45 -9.92 4.18
CA MET A 197 14.62 -9.11 2.97
C MET A 197 13.69 -7.90 3.01
N LYS A 198 14.24 -6.75 2.64
CA LYS A 198 13.48 -5.52 2.45
C LYS A 198 12.74 -5.58 1.13
N VAL A 199 11.46 -5.26 1.16
CA VAL A 199 10.61 -5.12 -0.03
C VAL A 199 10.18 -3.68 -0.12
N GLN A 200 10.36 -3.08 -1.30
CA GLN A 200 9.87 -1.74 -1.60
C GLN A 200 8.91 -1.83 -2.77
N THR A 201 7.77 -1.16 -2.67
CA THR A 201 6.83 -1.00 -3.79
C THR A 201 6.85 0.46 -4.20
N VAL A 202 7.23 0.76 -5.44
CA VAL A 202 7.26 2.12 -5.98
C VAL A 202 6.02 2.33 -6.85
N PHE A 203 5.33 3.44 -6.61
CA PHE A 203 4.10 3.83 -7.31
C PHE A 203 4.39 5.07 -8.15
N SER A 204 4.03 5.02 -9.43
CA SER A 204 4.23 6.15 -10.33
C SER A 204 3.16 6.21 -11.41
N ASN A 205 3.21 7.26 -12.22
CA ASN A 205 2.27 7.49 -13.31
C ASN A 205 0.81 7.45 -12.80
N TYR A 206 0.50 8.31 -11.82
CA TYR A 206 -0.87 8.49 -11.34
C TYR A 206 -1.73 9.07 -12.46
N GLN A 207 -2.86 8.42 -12.74
CA GLN A 207 -3.82 8.82 -13.77
C GLN A 207 -5.24 8.67 -13.26
N GLU A 208 -6.18 9.29 -13.97
CA GLU A 208 -7.61 9.12 -13.71
C GLU A 208 -8.01 7.64 -13.85
N ALA A 209 -8.79 7.17 -12.89
CA ALA A 209 -9.39 5.86 -12.85
C ALA A 209 -10.81 6.02 -12.29
N GLY A 210 -11.80 6.15 -13.17
CA GLY A 210 -13.14 6.57 -12.77
C GLY A 210 -13.10 7.96 -12.13
N ASP A 211 -13.59 8.07 -10.90
CA ASP A 211 -13.67 9.34 -10.15
C ASP A 211 -12.47 9.58 -9.20
N ILE A 212 -11.43 8.74 -9.28
CA ILE A 212 -10.21 8.86 -8.45
C ILE A 212 -8.94 8.92 -9.31
N PHE A 213 -7.81 9.27 -8.69
CA PHE A 213 -6.48 9.08 -9.28
C PHE A 213 -5.80 7.85 -8.66
N TYR A 214 -5.25 6.98 -9.50
CA TYR A 214 -4.62 5.72 -9.11
C TYR A 214 -3.26 5.54 -9.83
N PRO A 215 -2.25 4.87 -9.23
CA PRO A 215 -0.99 4.64 -9.92
C PRO A 215 -1.15 3.62 -11.06
N TYR A 216 -0.64 3.94 -12.25
CA TYR A 216 -0.66 3.02 -13.41
C TYR A 216 0.67 2.28 -13.60
N SER A 217 1.69 2.60 -12.80
CA SER A 217 2.99 1.92 -12.80
C SER A 217 3.37 1.52 -11.37
N ILE A 218 3.61 0.23 -11.17
CA ILE A 218 3.98 -0.35 -9.87
C ILE A 218 5.27 -1.15 -10.07
N GLU A 219 6.31 -0.86 -9.29
CA GLU A 219 7.54 -1.66 -9.28
C GLU A 219 7.79 -2.25 -7.90
N THR A 220 8.05 -3.55 -7.82
CA THR A 220 8.45 -4.22 -6.58
C THR A 220 9.95 -4.49 -6.61
N LYS A 221 10.66 -3.88 -5.66
CA LYS A 221 12.11 -4.02 -5.47
C LYS A 221 12.38 -4.89 -4.24
N TYR A 222 13.31 -5.83 -4.38
CA TYR A 222 13.82 -6.67 -3.31
C TYR A 222 15.26 -6.26 -3.00
N ASN A 223 15.53 -5.80 -1.78
CA ASN A 223 16.82 -5.22 -1.38
C ASN A 223 17.34 -4.16 -2.39
N GLY A 224 16.42 -3.33 -2.91
CA GLY A 224 16.71 -2.26 -3.87
C GLY A 224 16.83 -2.71 -5.35
N GLN A 225 16.74 -4.01 -5.65
CA GLN A 225 16.74 -4.52 -7.02
C GLN A 225 15.31 -4.77 -7.51
N THR A 226 14.94 -4.21 -8.66
CA THR A 226 13.62 -4.47 -9.27
C THR A 226 13.46 -5.96 -9.59
N GLY A 227 12.50 -6.60 -8.93
CA GLY A 227 12.14 -8.01 -9.18
C GLY A 227 10.93 -8.15 -10.09
N GLN A 228 9.94 -7.27 -9.91
CA GLN A 228 8.69 -7.27 -10.66
C GLN A 228 8.31 -5.84 -11.02
N SER A 229 7.66 -5.67 -12.18
CA SER A 229 6.92 -4.44 -12.49
C SER A 229 5.56 -4.76 -13.06
N ILE A 230 4.63 -3.82 -12.89
CA ILE A 230 3.27 -3.85 -13.41
C ILE A 230 3.03 -2.51 -14.09
N LYS A 231 2.54 -2.57 -15.32
CA LYS A 231 1.99 -1.44 -16.05
C LYS A 231 0.51 -1.70 -16.29
N ILE A 232 -0.33 -0.91 -15.65
CA ILE A 232 -1.77 -0.94 -15.82
C ILE A 232 -2.11 -0.20 -17.11
N GLU A 233 -3.03 -0.76 -17.89
CA GLU A 233 -3.51 -0.19 -19.15
C GLU A 233 -4.98 0.24 -19.02
N ALA A 234 -5.76 -0.45 -18.20
CA ALA A 234 -7.15 -0.08 -17.92
C ALA A 234 -7.57 -0.49 -16.50
N ILE A 235 -8.48 0.29 -15.92
CA ILE A 235 -9.12 0.04 -14.63
C ILE A 235 -10.63 0.13 -14.81
N GLU A 236 -11.33 -0.95 -14.43
CA GLU A 236 -12.78 -1.03 -14.33
C GLU A 236 -13.17 -0.94 -12.84
N MET A 237 -13.95 0.09 -12.49
CA MET A 237 -14.45 0.28 -11.13
C MET A 237 -15.75 -0.49 -10.91
N ASN A 238 -15.86 -1.13 -9.75
CA ASN A 238 -17.02 -1.90 -9.30
C ASN A 238 -17.48 -2.95 -10.33
N PRO A 239 -16.57 -3.84 -10.78
CA PRO A 239 -16.90 -4.88 -11.75
C PRO A 239 -17.92 -5.87 -11.18
N GLU A 240 -18.79 -6.40 -12.04
CA GLU A 240 -19.65 -7.52 -11.68
C GLU A 240 -18.82 -8.82 -11.62
N VAL A 241 -18.79 -9.46 -10.45
CA VAL A 241 -18.03 -10.69 -10.21
C VAL A 241 -18.91 -11.77 -9.62
N GLN A 242 -18.60 -13.04 -9.93
CA GLN A 242 -19.26 -14.19 -9.31
C GLN A 242 -18.41 -14.73 -8.16
N ASP A 243 -19.04 -15.18 -7.09
CA ASP A 243 -18.31 -15.74 -5.94
C ASP A 243 -17.42 -16.93 -6.30
N SER A 244 -17.83 -17.72 -7.31
CA SER A 244 -17.04 -18.84 -7.82
C SER A 244 -15.73 -18.44 -8.48
N THR A 245 -15.58 -17.18 -8.91
CA THR A 245 -14.37 -16.68 -9.58
C THR A 245 -13.14 -16.81 -8.68
N PHE A 246 -13.29 -16.60 -7.38
CA PHE A 246 -12.17 -16.57 -6.43
C PHE A 246 -11.84 -17.94 -5.83
N LYS A 247 -12.68 -18.95 -6.05
CA LYS A 247 -12.54 -20.26 -5.39
C LYS A 247 -11.47 -21.10 -6.05
N MET A 248 -10.70 -21.80 -5.23
CA MET A 248 -9.75 -22.79 -5.70
C MET A 248 -10.49 -23.91 -6.46
N PRO A 249 -10.04 -24.31 -7.66
CA PRO A 249 -10.68 -25.40 -8.40
C PRO A 249 -10.47 -26.73 -7.68
N GLU A 250 -11.47 -27.62 -7.77
CA GLU A 250 -11.34 -28.99 -7.26
C GLU A 250 -10.26 -29.76 -8.04
N LYS A 251 -9.41 -30.52 -7.34
CA LYS A 251 -8.45 -31.42 -7.96
C LYS A 251 -9.20 -32.49 -8.77
N LYS A 252 -8.83 -32.63 -10.04
CA LYS A 252 -9.35 -33.69 -10.92
C LYS A 252 -8.76 -35.05 -10.59
#